data_AF-A0A8B7Q5A5-F1
#
_entry.id   AF-A0A8B7Q5A5-F1
#
_cell.length_a   1.000
_cell.length_b   1.000
_cell.length_c   1.000
_cell.angle_alpha   90.00
_cell.angle_beta   90.00
_cell.angle_gamma   90.00
#
_symmetry.space_group_name_H-M   'P 1'
#
loop_
_entity.id
_entity.type
_entity.pdbx_description
1 polymer ?
#
loop_
_entity_poly.entity_id
_entity_poly.type
_entity_poly.pdbx_seq_one_letter_code
_entity_poly.pdbx_strand_id
1 'polypeptide(L)'
;MPASGSELSDLQSPPASQEWGAEPPPHGELQYLGQIEHILRCGFRKGDRTGTGTLSVFGMQARYSLRDEFPLLTTKRVFWKAVLEELLWFIKVKKGGERIGTKPRLCGTIALFVTITPGDFVHTLGDAHIYLNHIEPLKMQLQRKPKPFPKLKILRKVETIDDFKAEDFQIEGYSPHPTIKMEMAI
;
A
#
# COMPACT_ATOMS: atom_id res chain seq x y z
N MET A 1 -29.82 -71.44 -20.98
CA MET A 1 -30.31 -70.26 -21.73
C MET A 1 -30.07 -69.04 -20.86
N PRO A 2 -29.30 -68.04 -21.32
CA PRO A 2 -28.82 -66.92 -20.51
C PRO A 2 -29.82 -65.75 -20.53
N ALA A 3 -29.78 -64.89 -19.51
CA ALA A 3 -30.26 -63.52 -19.63
C ALA A 3 -29.21 -62.59 -19.04
N SER A 4 -28.70 -61.76 -19.94
CA SER A 4 -27.73 -60.68 -19.78
C SER A 4 -28.44 -59.36 -19.50
N GLY A 5 -27.72 -58.43 -18.89
CA GLY A 5 -28.04 -56.99 -18.86
C GLY A 5 -28.29 -56.50 -17.43
N SER A 6 -27.34 -55.90 -16.71
CA SER A 6 -26.75 -54.56 -16.88
C SER A 6 -27.75 -53.41 -16.67
N GLU A 7 -28.03 -53.06 -15.42
CA GLU A 7 -28.56 -51.75 -15.05
C GLU A 7 -27.53 -51.05 -14.15
N LEU A 8 -26.68 -50.26 -14.79
CA LEU A 8 -25.72 -49.36 -14.15
C LEU A 8 -25.86 -47.99 -14.85
N SER A 9 -27.05 -47.42 -14.67
CA SER A 9 -27.46 -46.05 -15.02
C SER A 9 -28.59 -45.79 -14.02
N ASP A 10 -28.40 -45.03 -12.95
CA ASP A 10 -28.33 -43.58 -13.02
C ASP A 10 -27.57 -43.03 -11.80
N LEU A 11 -26.26 -42.78 -11.97
CA LEU A 11 -25.58 -41.78 -11.14
C LEU A 11 -25.77 -40.45 -11.85
N GLN A 12 -26.87 -39.77 -11.50
CA GLN A 12 -27.09 -38.38 -11.87
C GLN A 12 -25.85 -37.58 -11.44
N SER A 13 -25.14 -37.01 -12.39
CA SER A 13 -24.02 -36.11 -12.11
C SER A 13 -24.49 -35.02 -11.13
N PRO A 14 -23.70 -34.70 -10.09
CA PRO A 14 -24.05 -33.58 -9.21
C PRO A 14 -24.22 -32.31 -10.06
N PRO A 15 -25.21 -31.46 -9.76
CA PRO A 15 -25.41 -30.22 -10.49
C PRO A 15 -24.11 -29.40 -10.46
N ALA A 16 -23.81 -28.76 -11.59
CA ALA A 16 -22.63 -27.93 -11.80
C ALA A 16 -22.34 -27.09 -10.55
N SER A 17 -21.10 -27.20 -10.06
CA SER A 17 -20.58 -26.48 -8.90
C SER A 17 -21.08 -25.05 -8.90
N GLN A 18 -21.96 -24.75 -7.97
CA GLN A 18 -22.37 -23.40 -7.62
C GLN A 18 -21.08 -22.64 -7.33
N GLU A 19 -20.70 -21.73 -8.24
CA GLU A 19 -19.59 -20.83 -8.02
C GLU A 19 -19.92 -20.06 -6.74
N TRP A 20 -19.27 -20.40 -5.63
CA TRP A 20 -19.23 -19.52 -4.48
C TRP A 20 -18.48 -18.28 -4.96
N GLY A 21 -19.24 -17.29 -5.43
CA GLY A 21 -18.72 -15.97 -5.73
C GLY A 21 -18.07 -15.44 -4.47
N ALA A 22 -16.76 -15.61 -4.35
CA ALA A 22 -16.00 -15.02 -3.28
C ALA A 22 -16.18 -13.52 -3.39
N GLU A 23 -16.72 -12.89 -2.35
CA GLU A 23 -16.75 -11.44 -2.23
C GLU A 23 -15.34 -10.91 -2.57
N PRO A 24 -15.24 -9.85 -3.40
CA PRO A 24 -13.94 -9.33 -3.80
C PRO A 24 -13.12 -9.01 -2.54
N PRO A 25 -11.81 -9.30 -2.54
CA PRO A 25 -10.99 -9.12 -1.36
C PRO A 25 -11.12 -7.67 -0.86
N PRO A 26 -11.20 -7.48 0.48
CA PRO A 26 -11.39 -6.16 1.05
C PRO A 26 -10.29 -5.20 0.57
N HIS A 27 -10.68 -3.97 0.26
CA HIS A 27 -9.82 -2.95 -0.32
C HIS A 27 -8.51 -2.78 0.47
N GLY A 28 -7.35 -2.81 -0.20
CA GLY A 28 -6.04 -2.83 0.45
C GLY A 28 -5.79 -1.66 1.43
N GLU A 29 -6.36 -0.48 1.16
CA GLU A 29 -6.29 0.69 2.06
C GLU A 29 -6.86 0.43 3.46
N LEU A 30 -7.78 -0.53 3.62
CA LEU A 30 -8.33 -0.89 4.93
C LEU A 30 -7.25 -1.42 5.89
N GLN A 31 -6.15 -1.97 5.39
CA GLN A 31 -5.03 -2.38 6.25
C GLN A 31 -4.37 -1.17 6.92
N TYR A 32 -4.16 -0.08 6.19
CA TYR A 32 -3.63 1.17 6.74
C TYR A 32 -4.61 1.80 7.75
N LEU A 33 -5.90 1.86 7.40
CA LEU A 33 -6.92 2.42 8.29
C LEU A 33 -7.10 1.59 9.57
N GLY A 34 -7.06 0.26 9.44
CA GLY A 34 -7.12 -0.66 10.58
C GLY A 34 -5.90 -0.54 11.50
N GLN A 35 -4.71 -0.29 10.95
CA GLN A 35 -3.52 0.02 11.75
C GLN A 35 -3.68 1.34 12.53
N ILE A 36 -4.21 2.39 11.89
CA ILE A 36 -4.51 3.65 12.58
C ILE A 36 -5.49 3.40 13.73
N GLU A 37 -6.61 2.73 13.45
CA GLU A 37 -7.62 2.44 14.46
C GLU A 37 -7.04 1.64 15.63
N HIS A 38 -6.19 0.64 15.32
CA HIS A 38 -5.53 -0.15 16.34
C HIS A 38 -4.58 0.70 17.21
N ILE A 39 -3.79 1.60 16.63
CA ILE A 39 -2.93 2.51 17.40
C ILE A 39 -3.77 3.46 18.25
N LEU A 40 -4.88 4.00 17.73
CA LEU A 40 -5.75 4.90 18.49
C LEU A 40 -6.44 4.21 19.67
N ARG A 41 -6.77 2.93 19.53
CA ARG A 41 -7.47 2.15 20.57
C ARG A 41 -6.53 1.49 21.58
N CYS A 42 -5.43 0.92 21.11
CA CYS A 42 -4.54 0.06 21.89
C CYS A 42 -3.15 0.67 22.10
N GLY A 43 -2.83 1.79 21.47
CA GLY A 43 -1.53 2.44 21.57
C GLY A 43 -1.27 2.99 22.96
N PHE A 44 -0.04 2.82 23.43
CA PHE A 44 0.40 3.39 24.70
C PHE A 44 1.02 4.77 24.47
N ARG A 45 0.78 5.68 25.41
CA ARG A 45 1.36 7.03 25.36
C ARG A 45 2.85 6.97 25.65
N LYS A 46 3.64 7.58 24.78
CA LYS A 46 5.08 7.81 24.96
C LYS A 46 5.37 9.32 24.87
N GLY A 47 6.31 9.78 25.70
CA GLY A 47 7.02 11.01 25.41
C GLY A 47 7.90 10.83 24.17
N ASP A 48 8.18 11.92 23.47
CA ASP A 48 9.03 11.91 22.29
C ASP A 48 9.96 13.13 22.31
N ARG A 49 10.94 13.16 21.39
CA ARG A 49 11.96 14.22 21.34
C ARG A 49 11.39 15.60 20.96
N THR A 50 10.21 15.66 20.33
CA THR A 50 9.57 16.92 19.89
C THR A 50 8.68 17.51 20.98
N GLY A 51 8.39 16.76 22.05
CA GLY A 51 7.50 17.17 23.13
C GLY A 51 6.00 17.10 22.79
N THR A 52 5.63 16.65 21.59
CA THR A 52 4.23 16.49 21.17
C THR A 52 3.56 15.28 21.85
N GLY A 53 4.34 14.23 22.13
CA GLY A 53 3.88 12.93 22.55
C GLY A 53 3.31 12.09 21.41
N THR A 54 3.30 10.77 21.60
CA THR A 54 2.77 9.80 20.62
C THR A 54 1.94 8.72 21.28
N LEU A 55 1.01 8.14 20.52
CA LEU A 55 0.43 6.82 20.77
C LEU A 55 1.19 5.81 19.92
N SER A 56 1.71 4.74 20.51
CA SER A 56 2.57 3.78 19.82
C SER A 56 2.13 2.34 20.05
N VAL A 57 2.30 1.51 19.02
CA VAL A 57 2.18 0.05 19.07
C VAL A 57 3.40 -0.55 18.38
N PHE A 58 3.95 -1.63 18.94
CA PHE A 58 5.09 -2.32 18.35
C PHE A 58 4.62 -3.47 17.45
N GLY A 59 5.22 -3.56 16.26
CA GLY A 59 5.00 -4.66 15.32
C GLY A 59 3.68 -4.53 14.59
N MET A 60 3.71 -3.99 13.38
CA MET A 60 2.58 -4.00 12.46
C MET A 60 3.03 -4.41 11.06
N GLN A 61 2.12 -5.02 10.30
CA GLN A 61 2.38 -5.39 8.92
C GLN A 61 1.17 -5.06 8.05
N ALA A 62 1.41 -4.60 6.83
CA ALA A 62 0.43 -4.50 5.75
C ALA A 62 1.02 -5.09 4.47
N ARG A 63 0.18 -5.65 3.61
CA ARG A 63 0.54 -6.23 2.32
C ARG A 63 -0.32 -5.63 1.21
N TYR A 64 0.31 -5.11 0.16
CA TYR A 64 -0.36 -4.50 -0.98
C TYR A 64 0.04 -5.22 -2.26
N SER A 65 -0.93 -5.54 -3.13
CA SER A 65 -0.62 -6.02 -4.48
C SER A 65 -0.18 -4.83 -5.33
N LEU A 66 0.90 -4.97 -6.09
CA LEU A 66 1.37 -3.95 -7.03
C LEU A 66 1.08 -4.34 -8.50
N ARG A 67 0.42 -5.47 -8.74
CA ARG A 67 0.19 -6.03 -10.09
C ARG A 67 -0.71 -5.13 -10.94
N ASP A 68 -1.87 -4.77 -10.40
CA ASP A 68 -2.95 -4.10 -11.15
C ASP A 68 -3.27 -2.69 -10.65
N GLU A 69 -2.72 -2.32 -9.49
CA GLU A 69 -3.02 -1.10 -8.75
C GLU A 69 -1.78 -0.56 -8.03
N PHE A 70 -1.79 0.74 -7.76
CA PHE A 70 -0.74 1.43 -7.04
C PHE A 70 -1.29 1.90 -5.68
N PRO A 71 -0.76 1.42 -4.54
CA PRO A 71 -1.32 1.66 -3.20
C PRO A 71 -1.07 3.09 -2.72
N LEU A 72 -1.73 4.05 -3.36
CA LEU A 72 -1.73 5.47 -3.02
C LEU A 72 -3.04 5.80 -2.31
N LEU A 73 -2.93 6.25 -1.06
CA LEU A 73 -4.08 6.52 -0.20
C LEU A 73 -5.13 7.40 -0.91
N THR A 74 -6.38 6.96 -0.84
CA THR A 74 -7.51 7.68 -1.43
C THR A 74 -8.36 8.38 -0.38
N THR A 75 -8.32 7.95 0.88
CA THR A 75 -8.98 8.62 2.01
C THR A 75 -8.39 10.00 2.33
N LYS A 76 -7.20 10.32 1.82
CA LYS A 76 -6.58 11.64 1.90
C LYS A 76 -5.75 11.89 0.65
N ARG A 77 -5.85 13.09 0.07
CA ARG A 77 -4.97 13.51 -1.03
C ARG A 77 -3.51 13.54 -0.59
N VAL A 78 -2.72 12.65 -1.17
CA VAL A 78 -1.25 12.60 -1.08
C VAL A 78 -0.62 13.33 -2.27
N PHE A 79 0.39 14.15 -2.00
CA PHE A 79 1.19 14.82 -3.04
C PHE A 79 2.31 13.89 -3.52
N TRP A 80 1.95 12.95 -4.40
CA TRP A 80 2.84 11.87 -4.86
C TRP A 80 4.08 12.35 -5.64
N LYS A 81 4.01 13.51 -6.32
CA LYS A 81 5.14 14.06 -7.07
C LYS A 81 6.32 14.39 -6.17
N ALA A 82 6.10 14.96 -4.98
CA ALA A 82 7.18 15.22 -4.03
C ALA A 82 7.85 13.92 -3.55
N VAL A 83 7.05 12.88 -3.28
CA VAL A 83 7.57 11.56 -2.87
C VAL A 83 8.43 10.94 -3.98
N LEU A 84 7.99 11.07 -5.24
CA LEU A 84 8.73 10.59 -6.39
C LEU A 84 10.06 11.33 -6.56
N GLU A 85 10.04 12.66 -6.50
CA GLU A 85 11.25 13.50 -6.62
C GLU A 85 12.27 13.16 -5.53
N GLU A 86 11.83 13.02 -4.28
CA GLU A 86 12.68 12.61 -3.17
C GLU A 86 13.32 11.23 -3.43
N LEU A 87 12.55 10.28 -3.97
CA LEU A 87 13.06 8.94 -4.26
C LEU A 87 14.04 8.92 -5.44
N LEU A 88 13.78 9.70 -6.49
CA LEU A 88 14.72 9.88 -7.60
C LEU A 88 16.02 10.57 -7.13
N TRP A 89 15.91 11.52 -6.20
CA TRP A 89 17.08 12.15 -5.57
C TRP A 89 17.93 11.13 -4.79
N PHE A 90 17.32 10.26 -3.97
CA PHE A 90 18.04 9.20 -3.25
C PHE A 90 18.78 8.23 -4.19
N ILE A 91 18.18 7.91 -5.34
CA ILE A 91 18.80 7.04 -6.35
C ILE A 91 20.06 7.71 -6.90
N LYS A 92 19.99 9.00 -7.25
CA LYS A 92 21.11 9.77 -7.81
C LYS A 92 22.26 10.01 -6.81
N VAL A 93 21.96 10.26 -5.54
CA VAL A 93 22.96 10.56 -4.49
C VAL A 93 23.93 9.40 -4.26
N LYS A 94 23.53 8.15 -4.49
CA LYS A 94 24.40 6.98 -4.26
C LYS A 94 25.67 6.92 -5.12
N LYS A 95 25.82 7.76 -6.15
CA LYS A 95 27.01 7.79 -7.03
C LYS A 95 28.08 8.83 -6.66
N GLY A 96 27.76 9.86 -5.87
CA GLY A 96 28.73 10.85 -5.41
C GLY A 96 29.23 10.48 -4.01
N GLY A 97 30.48 10.03 -3.87
CA GLY A 97 31.00 9.47 -2.64
C GLY A 97 30.91 10.39 -1.41
N GLU A 98 30.10 10.03 -0.44
CA GLU A 98 30.45 9.75 0.97
C GLU A 98 29.19 9.14 1.62
N ARG A 99 29.30 7.98 2.27
CA ARG A 99 28.14 7.30 2.88
C ARG A 99 27.71 8.07 4.13
N ILE A 100 26.85 9.07 3.96
CA ILE A 100 26.13 9.66 5.10
C ILE A 100 25.09 8.64 5.55
N GLY A 101 25.27 8.10 6.75
CA GLY A 101 24.49 7.02 7.30
C GLY A 101 23.03 7.41 7.57
N THR A 102 22.14 7.06 6.64
CA THR A 102 20.70 6.94 6.91
C THR A 102 20.17 5.67 6.26
N LYS A 103 19.50 4.83 7.08
CA LYS A 103 19.05 3.48 6.74
C LYS A 103 18.05 3.50 5.56
N PRO A 104 18.25 2.71 4.50
CA PRO A 104 17.30 2.64 3.39
C PRO A 104 16.21 1.62 3.71
N ARG A 105 14.98 2.06 3.96
CA ARG A 105 13.79 1.16 3.91
C ARG A 105 12.81 1.50 2.77
N LEU A 106 13.05 2.55 1.99
CA LEU A 106 12.16 2.96 0.90
C LEU A 106 12.60 2.52 -0.51
N CYS A 107 13.76 1.86 -0.64
CA CYS A 107 14.41 1.60 -1.94
C CYS A 107 13.80 0.44 -2.76
N GLY A 108 12.76 -0.24 -2.25
CA GLY A 108 12.16 -1.41 -2.91
C GLY A 108 11.18 -1.08 -4.04
N THR A 109 10.51 0.08 -3.99
CA THR A 109 9.35 0.33 -4.87
C THR A 109 9.73 0.82 -6.27
N ILE A 110 10.83 1.55 -6.46
CA ILE A 110 11.24 2.02 -7.80
C ILE A 110 12.14 1.01 -8.54
N ALA A 111 12.94 0.20 -7.84
CA ALA A 111 13.81 -0.80 -8.47
C ALA A 111 13.02 -1.94 -9.15
N LEU A 112 11.74 -2.12 -8.80
CA LEU A 112 10.89 -3.20 -9.32
C LEU A 112 10.35 -2.94 -10.73
N PHE A 113 10.43 -1.71 -11.25
CA PHE A 113 9.71 -1.34 -12.47
C PHE A 113 10.49 -1.53 -13.77
N VAL A 114 11.76 -1.94 -13.72
CA VAL A 114 12.62 -1.89 -14.91
C VAL A 114 12.51 -3.14 -15.79
N THR A 115 12.13 -4.32 -15.30
CA THR A 115 11.98 -5.52 -16.16
C THR A 115 11.10 -6.65 -15.60
N ILE A 116 10.51 -6.50 -14.40
CA ILE A 116 9.79 -7.58 -13.72
C ILE A 116 8.35 -7.18 -13.44
N THR A 117 7.44 -8.15 -13.52
CA THR A 117 6.04 -7.95 -13.15
C THR A 117 5.98 -7.58 -11.66
N PRO A 118 5.38 -6.44 -11.30
CA PRO A 118 5.32 -6.01 -9.92
C PRO A 118 4.54 -7.03 -9.08
N GLY A 119 5.13 -7.46 -7.95
CA GLY A 119 4.58 -8.49 -7.06
C GLY A 119 3.79 -7.91 -5.90
N ASP A 120 4.05 -8.40 -4.69
CA ASP A 120 3.44 -7.89 -3.47
C ASP A 120 4.43 -7.02 -2.68
N PHE A 121 3.96 -5.88 -2.21
CA PHE A 121 4.68 -5.01 -1.30
C PHE A 121 4.25 -5.27 0.15
N VAL A 122 5.17 -5.81 0.96
CA VAL A 122 4.93 -6.06 2.39
C VAL A 122 5.64 -4.98 3.21
N HIS A 123 4.87 -4.15 3.90
CA HIS A 123 5.36 -3.09 4.76
C HIS A 123 5.30 -3.54 6.22
N THR A 124 6.46 -3.69 6.86
CA THR A 124 6.57 -4.06 8.29
C THR A 124 7.08 -2.87 9.10
N LEU A 125 6.29 -2.45 10.09
CA LEU A 125 6.57 -1.35 11.01
C LEU A 125 7.05 -1.91 12.35
N GLY A 126 8.18 -1.39 12.83
CA GLY A 126 8.68 -1.67 14.18
C GLY A 126 7.90 -0.88 15.22
N ASP A 127 8.23 0.40 15.38
CA ASP A 127 7.46 1.32 16.21
C ASP A 127 6.45 2.09 15.34
N ALA A 128 5.19 1.61 15.31
CA ALA A 128 4.10 2.27 14.62
C ALA A 128 3.43 3.27 15.57
N HIS A 129 3.48 4.56 15.23
CA HIS A 129 3.03 5.61 16.14
C HIS A 129 2.25 6.73 15.44
N ILE A 130 1.38 7.36 16.22
CA ILE A 130 0.57 8.52 15.86
C ILE A 130 0.92 9.65 16.83
N TYR A 131 1.30 10.82 16.31
CA TYR A 131 1.46 12.01 17.14
C TYR A 131 0.13 12.47 17.71
N LEU A 132 0.14 12.97 18.95
CA LEU A 132 -1.09 13.38 19.63
C LEU A 132 -1.83 14.51 18.87
N ASN A 133 -1.09 15.41 18.21
CA ASN A 133 -1.66 16.47 17.37
C ASN A 133 -2.29 15.95 16.06
N HIS A 134 -2.13 14.68 15.70
CA HIS A 134 -2.72 14.06 14.50
C HIS A 134 -3.98 13.24 14.79
N ILE A 135 -4.36 13.06 16.06
CA ILE A 135 -5.51 12.21 16.44
C ILE A 135 -6.80 12.67 15.76
N GLU A 136 -7.15 13.95 15.90
CA GLU A 136 -8.40 14.48 15.31
C GLU A 136 -8.39 14.45 13.77
N PRO A 137 -7.33 14.90 13.07
CA PRO A 137 -7.17 14.69 11.64
C PRO A 137 -7.34 13.23 11.18
N LEU A 138 -6.82 12.27 11.94
CA LEU A 138 -6.91 10.85 11.61
C LEU A 138 -8.31 10.28 11.86
N LYS A 139 -9.01 10.72 12.92
CA LYS A 139 -10.43 10.37 13.12
C LYS A 139 -11.29 10.86 11.95
N MET A 140 -11.04 12.06 11.43
CA MET A 140 -11.70 12.56 10.21
C MET A 140 -11.38 11.68 8.99
N GLN A 141 -10.14 11.20 8.87
CA GLN A 141 -9.75 10.30 7.79
C GLN A 141 -10.45 8.95 7.88
N LEU A 142 -10.58 8.38 9.08
CA LEU A 142 -11.24 7.08 9.34
C LEU A 142 -12.73 7.09 8.99
N GLN A 143 -13.39 8.24 9.01
CA GLN A 143 -14.79 8.37 8.59
C GLN A 143 -14.98 8.32 7.06
N ARG A 144 -13.90 8.36 6.28
CA ARG A 144 -13.97 8.39 4.81
C ARG A 144 -13.91 6.98 4.24
N LYS A 145 -14.84 6.66 3.34
CA LYS A 145 -14.81 5.40 2.59
C LYS A 145 -13.64 5.41 1.59
N PRO A 146 -12.76 4.40 1.58
CA PRO A 146 -11.75 4.23 0.56
C PRO A 146 -12.37 4.19 -0.84
N LYS A 147 -11.66 4.74 -1.81
CA LYS A 147 -11.97 4.66 -3.24
C LYS A 147 -10.93 3.76 -3.91
N PRO A 148 -11.20 3.25 -5.12
CA PRO A 148 -10.26 2.40 -5.83
C PRO A 148 -8.87 3.04 -5.95
N PHE A 149 -7.84 2.23 -5.75
CA PHE A 149 -6.46 2.67 -5.95
C PHE A 149 -6.21 3.08 -7.40
N PRO A 150 -5.34 4.08 -7.63
CA PRO A 150 -4.98 4.48 -8.98
C PRO A 150 -3.99 3.49 -9.62
N LYS A 151 -3.66 3.71 -10.89
CA LYS A 151 -2.61 2.98 -11.60
C LYS A 151 -1.39 3.88 -11.83
N LEU A 152 -0.20 3.31 -11.67
CA LEU A 152 1.06 3.97 -12.04
C LEU A 152 1.45 3.53 -13.46
N LYS A 153 1.65 4.50 -14.35
CA LYS A 153 2.20 4.31 -15.68
C LYS A 153 3.57 4.97 -15.78
N ILE A 154 4.48 4.28 -16.45
CA ILE A 154 5.80 4.81 -16.80
C ILE A 154 5.76 5.11 -18.30
N LEU A 155 5.91 6.38 -18.65
CA LEU A 155 5.73 6.90 -20.00
C LEU A 155 6.96 6.68 -20.88
N ARG A 156 8.15 6.70 -20.27
CA ARG A 156 9.42 6.58 -20.98
C ARG A 156 10.19 5.37 -20.48
N LYS A 157 10.65 4.54 -21.43
CA LYS A 157 11.62 3.50 -21.15
C LYS A 157 13.01 4.13 -21.07
N VAL A 158 13.75 3.81 -20.02
CA VAL A 158 15.13 4.25 -19.81
C VAL A 158 16.05 3.05 -19.68
N GLU A 159 17.33 3.24 -19.97
CA GLU A 159 18.33 2.18 -19.85
C GLU A 159 18.83 2.04 -18.40
N THR A 160 19.04 3.17 -17.72
CA THR A 160 19.47 3.19 -16.32
C THR A 160 18.45 3.86 -15.41
N ILE A 161 18.36 3.37 -14.18
CA ILE A 161 17.45 3.90 -13.16
C ILE A 161 17.72 5.38 -12.83
N ASP A 162 18.94 5.87 -13.09
CA ASP A 162 19.36 7.26 -12.84
C ASP A 162 18.76 8.24 -13.85
N ASP A 163 18.38 7.74 -15.03
CA ASP A 163 17.87 8.56 -16.15
C ASP A 163 16.40 8.92 -15.96
N PHE A 164 15.71 8.31 -15.00
CA PHE A 164 14.33 8.64 -14.69
C PHE A 164 14.18 10.09 -14.19
N LYS A 165 13.13 10.73 -14.68
CA LYS A 165 12.66 12.05 -14.27
C LYS A 165 11.21 11.96 -13.79
N ALA A 166 10.75 12.92 -13.01
CA ALA A 166 9.40 12.88 -12.47
C ALA A 166 8.31 12.91 -13.56
N GLU A 167 8.60 13.51 -14.72
CA GLU A 167 7.68 13.56 -15.87
C GLU A 167 7.51 12.20 -16.54
N ASP A 168 8.40 11.24 -16.30
CA ASP A 168 8.30 9.89 -16.86
C ASP A 168 7.23 9.05 -16.15
N PHE A 169 6.64 9.54 -15.06
CA PHE A 169 5.65 8.82 -14.27
C PHE A 169 4.30 9.53 -14.33
N GLN A 170 3.24 8.76 -14.52
CA GLN A 170 1.87 9.23 -14.54
C GLN A 170 1.00 8.37 -13.64
N ILE A 171 0.17 9.04 -12.83
CA ILE A 171 -0.87 8.39 -12.03
C ILE A 171 -2.21 8.54 -12.76
N GLU A 172 -2.88 7.43 -13.02
CA GLU A 172 -4.20 7.39 -13.66
C GLU A 172 -5.30 6.94 -12.68
N GLY A 173 -6.50 7.50 -12.82
CA GLY A 173 -7.65 7.13 -12.00
C GLY A 173 -7.60 7.61 -10.54
N TYR A 174 -6.68 8.51 -10.19
CA TYR A 174 -6.55 9.00 -8.81
C TYR A 174 -7.60 10.05 -8.46
N SER A 175 -8.63 9.61 -7.73
CA SER A 175 -9.74 10.45 -7.25
C SER A 175 -9.81 10.49 -5.72
N PRO A 176 -8.79 11.02 -5.00
CA PRO A 176 -8.79 11.00 -3.55
C PRO A 176 -9.83 11.93 -2.94
N HIS A 177 -10.15 11.72 -1.67
CA HIS A 177 -10.81 12.69 -0.82
C HIS A 177 -9.93 13.95 -0.62
N PRO A 178 -10.51 15.09 -0.20
CA PRO A 178 -9.75 16.33 0.01
C PRO A 178 -8.56 16.17 0.97
N THR A 179 -7.55 17.03 0.82
CA THR A 179 -6.39 17.05 1.72
C THR A 179 -6.83 17.25 3.17
N ILE A 180 -6.19 16.54 4.10
CA ILE A 180 -6.29 16.79 5.53
C ILE A 180 -4.95 17.38 5.96
N LYS A 181 -4.97 18.60 6.51
CA LYS A 181 -3.76 19.24 7.01
C LYS A 181 -3.33 18.56 8.32
N MET A 182 -2.05 18.23 8.40
CA MET A 182 -1.42 17.65 9.59
C MET A 182 -0.08 18.37 9.76
N GLU A 183 0.17 18.92 10.95
CA GLU A 183 1.40 19.67 11.22
C GLU A 183 2.53 18.72 11.57
N MET A 184 3.72 18.92 11.00
CA MET A 184 4.89 18.12 11.36
C MET A 184 5.29 18.44 12.80
N ALA A 185 5.56 17.40 13.59
CA ALA A 185 6.20 17.56 14.89
C ALA A 185 7.68 17.90 14.66
N ILE A 186 8.17 18.98 15.28
CA ILE A 186 9.53 19.53 15.09
C ILE A 186 10.41 19.09 16.26
#